data_AF-A0A1X1KJP2-F1
#
_entry.id   AF-A0A1X1KJP2-F1
#
_cell.length_a   1.000
_cell.length_b   1.000
_cell.length_c   1.000
_cell.angle_alpha   90.00
_cell.angle_beta   90.00
_cell.angle_gamma   90.00
#
_symmetry.space_group_name_H-M   'P 1'
#
loop_
_entity.id
_entity.type
_entity.pdbx_description
1 polymer ?
#
loop_
_entity_poly.entity_id
_entity_poly.type
_entity_poly.pdbx_seq_one_letter_code
_entity_poly.pdbx_strand_id
1 'polypeptide(L)'
;MDMTRFFIGLNGFRLENSIQENFKMKNDDGELVFNICQDNDYINQIFNVHFLDDEDLGIEVGTIFTHTFGLEPLFGLKTYPYLYYFIDIKPTDENLTMIYRQLATEVHLLLVAMWFVKDNSVNFKNILPYYEDFESNPDFPRAYYNYTIPVLSNAKQRDTEFSSSDLKEVENWYNLIKKFIQNAEIKEYENEEPIYESYPNIPSYHRVINFIMSIRSDWTITSKIAGYVSILECILSVKGENTHKVSERVAWFIGEDSLDRLKIYNTIKSAYNDRSNFIHGSAMKYDETSRDKRESMVTDLDDLVRKVLKKCFLDYPYLNYGVNKKDKLALSDNVDQWFNELVITGQIPAEIKIESN
;
A
#
# COMPACT_ATOMS: atom_id res chain seq x y z
N MET A 1 31.17 -17.38 2.73
CA MET A 1 30.49 -16.33 1.94
C MET A 1 29.27 -16.02 2.76
N ASP A 2 29.29 -14.90 3.46
CA ASP A 2 28.35 -14.61 4.53
C ASP A 2 27.03 -14.17 3.89
N MET A 3 26.18 -15.14 3.56
CA MET A 3 24.92 -14.93 2.85
C MET A 3 23.80 -14.56 3.81
N THR A 4 23.01 -13.53 3.48
CA THR A 4 21.83 -13.15 4.26
C THR A 4 20.55 -13.43 3.48
N ARG A 5 19.65 -14.19 4.10
CA ARG A 5 18.29 -14.47 3.64
C ARG A 5 17.32 -13.58 4.41
N PHE A 6 16.28 -13.10 3.77
CA PHE A 6 15.21 -12.33 4.43
C PHE A 6 13.85 -12.97 4.20
N PHE A 7 13.07 -13.03 5.27
CA PHE A 7 11.72 -13.57 5.29
C PHE A 7 10.72 -12.50 5.72
N ILE A 8 9.65 -12.32 4.96
CA ILE A 8 8.60 -11.33 5.24
C ILE A 8 7.24 -12.02 5.15
N GLY A 9 6.60 -12.25 6.29
CA GLY A 9 5.26 -12.83 6.33
C GLY A 9 4.22 -11.85 5.81
N LEU A 10 3.33 -12.31 4.92
CA LEU A 10 2.20 -11.53 4.40
C LEU A 10 0.94 -11.89 5.20
N ASN A 11 0.85 -11.43 6.44
CA ASN A 11 -0.28 -11.68 7.32
C ASN A 11 -1.62 -11.27 6.67
N GLY A 12 -2.62 -12.15 6.76
CA GLY A 12 -3.94 -11.95 6.18
C GLY A 12 -4.03 -12.22 4.67
N PHE A 13 -2.95 -12.67 4.03
CA PHE A 13 -2.95 -13.11 2.64
C PHE A 13 -3.13 -14.61 2.53
N ARG A 14 -4.01 -15.07 1.64
CA ARG A 14 -4.19 -16.48 1.31
C ARG A 14 -4.02 -16.67 -0.20
N LEU A 15 -3.31 -17.73 -0.58
CA LEU A 15 -3.30 -18.20 -1.96
C LEU A 15 -4.53 -19.09 -2.18
N GLU A 16 -5.16 -18.95 -3.35
CA GLU A 16 -6.16 -19.93 -3.78
C GLU A 16 -5.53 -21.32 -3.82
N ASN A 17 -6.27 -22.35 -3.35
CA ASN A 17 -5.79 -23.73 -3.22
C ASN A 17 -5.20 -24.35 -4.51
N SER A 18 -5.52 -23.77 -5.67
CA SER A 18 -4.99 -24.19 -6.98
C SER A 18 -3.50 -23.86 -7.15
N ILE A 19 -2.97 -22.90 -6.40
CA ILE A 19 -1.59 -22.44 -6.46
C ILE A 19 -0.72 -23.34 -5.58
N GLN A 20 -0.01 -24.27 -6.22
CA GLN A 20 0.86 -25.23 -5.53
C GLN A 20 2.35 -24.88 -5.60
N GLU A 21 2.72 -23.91 -6.45
CA GLU A 21 4.09 -23.46 -6.65
C GLU A 21 4.25 -22.00 -6.23
N ASN A 22 5.50 -21.61 -5.93
CA ASN A 22 5.84 -20.23 -5.61
C ASN A 22 5.43 -19.29 -6.75
N PHE A 23 4.75 -18.20 -6.41
CA PHE A 23 4.36 -17.18 -7.38
C PHE A 23 5.48 -16.14 -7.53
N LYS A 24 6.03 -16.03 -8.75
CA LYS A 24 7.13 -15.13 -9.07
C LYS A 24 6.62 -13.90 -9.82
N MET A 25 6.76 -12.74 -9.21
CA MET A 25 6.46 -11.44 -9.85
C MET A 25 7.71 -10.84 -10.46
N LYS A 26 7.57 -10.29 -11.67
CA LYS A 26 8.66 -9.65 -12.40
C LYS A 26 8.41 -8.18 -12.69
N ASN A 27 9.49 -7.39 -12.75
CA ASN A 27 9.41 -6.02 -13.25
C ASN A 27 9.28 -5.98 -14.78
N ASP A 28 9.13 -4.78 -15.34
CA ASP A 28 9.02 -4.57 -16.80
C ASP A 28 10.26 -5.05 -17.57
N ASP A 29 11.43 -5.10 -16.92
CA ASP A 29 12.69 -5.61 -17.47
C ASP A 29 12.80 -7.15 -17.37
N GLY A 30 11.81 -7.82 -16.77
CA GLY A 30 11.76 -9.27 -16.61
C GLY A 30 12.56 -9.81 -15.41
N GLU A 31 13.11 -8.94 -14.57
CA GLU A 31 13.82 -9.30 -13.35
C GLU A 31 12.84 -9.69 -12.24
N LEU A 32 13.22 -10.65 -11.41
CA LEU A 32 12.42 -11.10 -10.28
C LEU A 32 12.38 -10.04 -9.19
N VAL A 33 11.17 -9.58 -8.83
CA VAL A 33 10.97 -8.59 -7.76
C VAL A 33 10.43 -9.23 -6.50
N PHE A 34 9.41 -10.09 -6.63
CA PHE A 34 8.82 -10.80 -5.51
C PHE A 34 8.77 -12.28 -5.80
N ASN A 35 9.15 -13.08 -4.81
CA ASN A 35 8.95 -14.51 -4.79
C ASN A 35 8.06 -14.84 -3.60
N ILE A 36 6.78 -15.05 -3.87
CA ILE A 36 5.76 -15.39 -2.88
C ILE A 36 5.79 -16.91 -2.70
N CYS A 37 6.19 -17.33 -1.51
CA CYS A 37 6.36 -18.72 -1.15
C CYS A 37 5.34 -19.13 -0.09
N GLN A 38 5.01 -20.42 -0.04
CA GLN A 38 4.31 -21.03 1.08
C GLN A 38 4.83 -22.47 1.25
N ASP A 39 5.93 -22.61 2.01
CA ASP A 39 6.60 -23.88 2.27
C ASP A 39 6.85 -24.04 3.78
N ASN A 40 5.92 -24.75 4.45
CA ASN A 40 6.00 -24.94 5.89
C ASN A 40 7.14 -25.86 6.31
N ASP A 41 7.51 -26.84 5.47
CA ASP A 41 8.61 -27.75 5.75
C ASP A 41 9.94 -27.00 5.74
N TYR A 42 10.12 -26.07 4.78
CA TYR A 42 11.29 -25.21 4.73
C TYR A 42 11.38 -24.26 5.93
N ILE A 43 10.28 -23.63 6.34
CA ILE A 43 10.25 -22.76 7.53
C ILE A 43 10.55 -23.57 8.80
N ASN A 44 9.96 -24.75 8.92
CA ASN A 44 10.23 -25.66 10.03
C ASN A 44 11.71 -26.06 10.08
N GLN A 45 12.32 -26.41 8.94
CA GLN A 45 13.73 -26.77 8.86
C GLN A 45 14.66 -25.62 9.28
N ILE A 46 14.36 -24.40 8.85
CA ILE A 46 15.23 -23.22 9.08
C ILE A 46 15.16 -22.73 10.51
N PHE A 47 13.96 -22.62 11.06
CA PHE A 47 13.74 -22.01 12.38
C PHE A 47 13.58 -23.04 13.50
N ASN A 48 13.56 -24.33 13.16
CA ASN A 48 13.27 -25.47 14.04
C ASN A 48 11.98 -25.25 14.83
N VAL A 49 10.89 -24.97 14.10
CA VAL A 49 9.55 -24.71 14.65
C VAL A 49 8.56 -25.84 14.38
N HIS A 50 9.06 -27.06 14.20
CA HIS A 50 8.23 -28.27 14.05
C HIS A 50 7.27 -28.48 15.24
N PHE A 51 7.66 -28.03 16.44
CA PHE A 51 6.81 -28.08 17.63
C PHE A 51 5.51 -27.24 17.51
N LEU A 52 5.41 -26.37 16.50
CA LEU A 52 4.16 -25.66 16.23
C LEU A 52 3.12 -26.54 15.50
N ASP A 53 3.49 -27.73 15.02
CA ASP A 53 2.58 -28.68 14.36
C ASP A 53 1.92 -29.67 15.33
N ASP A 54 2.56 -29.95 16.48
CA ASP A 54 2.10 -30.91 17.47
C ASP A 54 1.86 -30.25 18.84
N GLU A 55 0.68 -30.45 19.44
CA GLU A 55 0.33 -29.90 20.76
C GLU A 55 1.16 -30.48 21.93
N ASP A 56 1.96 -31.53 21.70
CA ASP A 56 2.53 -32.40 22.74
C ASP A 56 4.06 -32.42 22.83
N LEU A 57 4.77 -31.45 22.23
CA LEU A 57 6.24 -31.36 22.40
C LEU A 57 6.61 -30.46 23.57
N GLY A 58 7.24 -31.07 24.59
CA GLY A 58 7.92 -30.35 25.66
C GLY A 58 8.88 -29.32 25.08
N ILE A 59 8.74 -28.06 25.51
CA ILE A 59 9.57 -26.92 25.12
C ILE A 59 10.98 -27.12 25.69
N GLU A 60 11.78 -28.02 25.12
CA GLU A 60 13.16 -28.25 25.59
C GLU A 60 14.24 -27.66 24.67
N VAL A 61 13.91 -27.19 23.46
CA VAL A 61 14.92 -26.61 22.57
C VAL A 61 14.36 -25.41 21.80
N GLY A 62 14.29 -24.25 22.45
CA GLY A 62 14.15 -22.99 21.72
C GLY A 62 15.39 -22.73 20.87
N THR A 63 15.22 -22.41 19.59
CA THR A 63 16.33 -21.88 18.79
C THR A 63 16.66 -20.46 19.20
N ILE A 64 17.87 -20.00 18.88
CA ILE A 64 18.25 -18.59 19.04
C ILE A 64 17.18 -17.65 18.44
N PHE A 65 16.58 -18.03 17.31
CA PHE A 65 15.48 -17.28 16.71
C PHE A 65 14.23 -17.19 17.57
N THR A 66 13.77 -18.31 18.15
CA THR A 66 12.63 -18.28 19.08
C THR A 66 12.94 -17.48 20.34
N HIS A 67 14.20 -17.50 20.81
CA HIS A 67 14.65 -16.70 21.94
C HIS A 67 14.74 -15.20 21.61
N THR A 68 15.19 -14.85 20.41
CA THR A 68 15.38 -13.45 20.00
C THR A 68 14.10 -12.79 19.52
N PHE A 69 13.34 -13.45 18.64
CA PHE A 69 12.15 -12.87 18.00
C PHE A 69 10.84 -13.31 18.64
N GLY A 70 10.87 -14.32 19.53
CA GLY A 70 9.67 -14.96 20.03
C GLY A 70 8.98 -15.81 18.97
N LEU A 71 7.74 -16.24 19.27
CA LEU A 71 7.00 -17.15 18.40
C LEU A 71 6.13 -16.42 17.37
N GLU A 72 5.66 -15.20 17.65
CA GLU A 72 4.69 -14.49 16.80
C GLU A 72 5.16 -14.31 15.35
N PRO A 73 6.40 -13.87 15.07
CA PRO A 73 6.87 -13.72 13.70
C PRO A 73 6.94 -15.05 12.95
N LEU A 74 7.32 -16.12 13.66
CA LEU A 74 7.48 -17.47 13.10
C LEU A 74 6.11 -18.11 12.83
N PHE A 75 5.13 -17.90 13.70
CA PHE A 75 3.72 -18.25 13.44
C PHE A 75 3.21 -17.57 12.18
N GLY A 76 3.53 -16.28 11.98
CA GLY A 76 3.17 -15.54 10.77
C GLY A 76 3.69 -16.21 9.49
N LEU A 77 4.98 -16.55 9.46
CA LEU A 77 5.63 -17.22 8.31
C LEU A 77 5.09 -18.61 8.01
N LYS A 78 4.61 -19.33 9.03
CA LYS A 78 4.02 -20.67 8.89
C LYS A 78 2.55 -20.64 8.50
N THR A 79 1.84 -19.61 8.95
CA THR A 79 0.39 -19.50 8.74
C THR A 79 0.07 -18.90 7.38
N TYR A 80 0.86 -17.94 6.93
CA TYR A 80 0.61 -17.15 5.73
C TYR A 80 1.75 -17.29 4.73
N PRO A 81 1.50 -17.09 3.43
CA PRO A 81 2.56 -16.97 2.45
C PRO A 81 3.54 -15.85 2.84
N TYR A 82 4.79 -16.00 2.42
CA TYR A 82 5.86 -15.08 2.76
C TYR A 82 6.67 -14.71 1.53
N LEU A 83 7.30 -13.54 1.57
CA LEU A 83 8.32 -13.15 0.62
C LEU A 83 9.68 -13.67 1.08
N TYR A 84 10.47 -14.11 0.11
CA TYR A 84 11.80 -14.64 0.35
C TYR A 84 12.84 -13.96 -0.53
N TYR A 85 13.85 -13.37 0.11
CA TYR A 85 14.94 -12.67 -0.56
C TYR A 85 16.30 -13.28 -0.22
N PHE A 86 17.17 -13.31 -1.21
CA PHE A 86 18.59 -13.63 -1.07
C PHE A 86 19.42 -12.39 -1.39
N ILE A 87 20.27 -11.98 -0.45
CA ILE A 87 21.18 -10.85 -0.64
C ILE A 87 22.59 -11.29 -0.24
N ASP A 88 23.51 -11.20 -1.19
CA ASP A 88 24.90 -11.58 -1.03
C ASP A 88 25.71 -10.47 -0.34
N ILE A 89 25.33 -10.17 0.90
CA ILE A 89 25.95 -9.13 1.73
C ILE A 89 26.09 -9.65 3.15
N LYS A 90 27.27 -9.40 3.74
CA LYS A 90 27.51 -9.65 5.16
C LYS A 90 26.63 -8.73 6.00
N PRO A 91 25.86 -9.28 6.96
CA PRO A 91 24.99 -8.46 7.79
C PRO A 91 25.84 -7.59 8.73
N THR A 92 25.73 -6.28 8.56
CA THR A 92 26.19 -5.26 9.52
C THR A 92 24.99 -4.42 9.94
N ASP A 93 25.04 -3.73 11.08
CA ASP A 93 23.91 -2.89 11.55
C ASP A 93 23.51 -1.84 10.49
N GLU A 94 24.51 -1.22 9.85
CA GLU A 94 24.32 -0.26 8.77
C GLU A 94 23.69 -0.88 7.51
N ASN A 95 24.25 -2.00 7.02
CA ASN A 95 23.74 -2.66 5.82
C ASN A 95 22.32 -3.22 6.03
N LEU A 96 22.05 -3.79 7.21
CA LEU A 96 20.71 -4.31 7.54
C LEU A 96 19.67 -3.20 7.59
N THR A 97 19.99 -2.06 8.20
CA THR A 97 19.09 -0.90 8.25
C THR A 97 18.73 -0.40 6.86
N MET A 98 19.71 -0.29 5.96
CA MET A 98 19.49 0.08 4.57
C MET A 98 18.59 -0.95 3.85
N ILE A 99 18.91 -2.25 3.98
CA ILE A 99 18.13 -3.33 3.36
C ILE A 99 16.69 -3.34 3.89
N TYR A 100 16.47 -3.16 5.19
CA TYR A 100 15.12 -3.10 5.77
C TYR A 100 14.31 -1.94 5.22
N ARG A 101 14.89 -0.74 5.12
CA ARG A 101 14.21 0.43 4.54
C ARG A 101 13.84 0.20 3.07
N GLN A 102 14.73 -0.44 2.30
CA GLN A 102 14.48 -0.79 0.91
C GLN A 102 13.35 -1.82 0.79
N LEU A 103 13.47 -2.95 1.49
CA LEU A 103 12.48 -4.04 1.45
C LEU A 103 11.12 -3.55 1.96
N ALA A 104 11.08 -2.79 3.06
CA ALA A 104 9.83 -2.25 3.60
C ALA A 104 9.13 -1.32 2.58
N THR A 105 9.88 -0.47 1.87
CA THR A 105 9.34 0.37 0.80
C THR A 105 8.73 -0.47 -0.32
N GLU A 106 9.44 -1.50 -0.78
CA GLU A 106 8.97 -2.38 -1.86
C GLU A 106 7.73 -3.18 -1.46
N VAL A 107 7.70 -3.72 -0.24
CA VAL A 107 6.53 -4.46 0.28
C VAL A 107 5.35 -3.52 0.48
N HIS A 108 5.55 -2.29 0.97
CA HIS A 108 4.46 -1.33 1.05
C HIS A 108 3.83 -1.02 -0.31
N LEU A 109 4.64 -0.87 -1.38
CA LEU A 109 4.13 -0.71 -2.73
C LEU A 109 3.38 -1.95 -3.22
N LEU A 110 3.87 -3.16 -2.91
CA LEU A 110 3.14 -4.40 -3.17
C LEU A 110 1.76 -4.40 -2.48
N LEU A 111 1.67 -4.01 -1.20
CA LEU A 111 0.40 -3.95 -0.48
C LEU A 111 -0.59 -2.95 -1.09
N VAL A 112 -0.09 -1.83 -1.64
CA VAL A 112 -0.92 -0.88 -2.39
C VAL A 112 -1.38 -1.49 -3.72
N ALA A 113 -0.50 -2.18 -4.45
CA ALA A 113 -0.87 -2.89 -5.68
C ALA A 113 -1.94 -3.97 -5.42
N MET A 114 -1.85 -4.69 -4.30
CA MET A 114 -2.89 -5.62 -3.87
C MET A 114 -4.24 -4.93 -3.62
N TRP A 115 -4.23 -3.73 -3.02
CA TRP A 115 -5.45 -2.94 -2.83
C TRP A 115 -6.07 -2.46 -4.14
N PHE A 116 -5.27 -2.15 -5.16
CA PHE A 116 -5.81 -1.84 -6.48
C PHE A 116 -6.58 -3.02 -7.06
N VAL A 117 -6.22 -4.27 -6.76
CA VAL A 117 -7.02 -5.42 -7.20
C VAL A 117 -8.32 -5.51 -6.40
N LYS A 118 -8.25 -5.52 -5.06
CA LYS A 118 -9.42 -5.61 -4.18
C LYS A 118 -9.13 -5.13 -2.76
N ASP A 119 -10.17 -4.74 -2.03
CA ASP A 119 -10.04 -4.40 -0.61
C ASP A 119 -9.55 -5.62 0.18
N ASN A 120 -8.57 -5.39 1.04
CA ASN A 120 -7.89 -6.43 1.80
C ASN A 120 -7.17 -5.79 3.00
N SER A 121 -6.90 -6.59 4.03
CA SER A 121 -6.07 -6.20 5.19
C SER A 121 -4.71 -6.90 5.19
N VAL A 122 -4.18 -7.26 4.01
CA VAL A 122 -2.86 -7.88 3.91
C VAL A 122 -1.82 -6.90 4.43
N ASN A 123 -0.93 -7.40 5.29
CA ASN A 123 0.13 -6.61 5.92
C ASN A 123 1.39 -7.45 6.12
N PHE A 124 2.49 -6.80 6.41
CA PHE A 124 3.66 -7.45 6.99
C PHE A 124 3.96 -6.78 8.32
N LYS A 125 4.27 -7.60 9.33
CA LYS A 125 4.65 -7.11 10.65
C LYS A 125 6.16 -7.04 10.83
N ASN A 126 6.87 -7.99 10.22
CA ASN A 126 8.28 -8.20 10.49
C ASN A 126 9.05 -8.49 9.21
N ILE A 127 10.30 -8.03 9.13
CA ILE A 127 11.30 -8.53 8.17
C ILE A 127 12.37 -9.25 9.00
N LEU A 128 12.46 -10.57 8.83
CA LEU A 128 13.36 -11.42 9.60
C LEU A 128 14.61 -11.74 8.77
N PRO A 129 15.82 -11.41 9.25
CA PRO A 129 17.05 -11.86 8.64
C PRO A 129 17.36 -13.30 9.06
N TYR A 130 18.07 -14.04 8.21
CA TYR A 130 18.67 -15.34 8.51
C TYR A 130 20.03 -15.43 7.83
N TYR A 131 21.08 -15.77 8.58
CA TYR A 131 22.44 -16.03 8.11
C TYR A 131 22.98 -17.28 8.82
N GLU A 132 23.88 -18.05 8.20
CA GLU A 132 24.25 -19.38 8.71
C GLU A 132 25.21 -19.33 9.92
N ASP A 133 25.95 -18.23 10.11
CA ASP A 133 26.97 -18.07 11.16
C ASP A 133 26.42 -17.34 12.41
N PHE A 134 25.32 -17.84 13.00
CA PHE A 134 24.73 -17.25 14.21
C PHE A 134 25.46 -17.59 15.50
N GLU A 135 26.01 -18.81 15.60
CA GLU A 135 26.62 -19.28 16.85
C GLU A 135 27.85 -18.44 17.25
N SER A 136 28.51 -17.83 16.26
CA SER A 136 29.66 -16.95 16.49
C SER A 136 29.29 -15.50 16.81
N ASN A 137 28.02 -15.09 16.63
CA ASN A 137 27.56 -13.72 16.89
C ASN A 137 26.08 -13.67 17.36
N PRO A 138 25.81 -14.08 18.61
CA PRO A 138 24.45 -14.18 19.16
C PRO A 138 23.75 -12.82 19.36
N ASP A 139 24.49 -11.70 19.36
CA ASP A 139 23.94 -10.35 19.58
C ASP A 139 23.29 -9.74 18.32
N PHE A 140 23.27 -10.46 17.20
CA PHE A 140 23.07 -9.88 15.88
C PHE A 140 21.70 -10.09 15.18
N PRO A 141 20.77 -10.99 15.58
CA PRO A 141 19.48 -11.08 14.90
C PRO A 141 18.58 -9.89 15.29
N ARG A 142 18.59 -8.82 14.50
CA ARG A 142 17.64 -7.71 14.64
C ARG A 142 16.61 -7.78 13.54
N ALA A 143 15.34 -7.93 13.88
CA ALA A 143 14.24 -7.85 12.93
C ALA A 143 13.80 -6.39 12.73
N TYR A 144 13.32 -6.07 11.54
CA TYR A 144 12.55 -4.85 11.34
C TYR A 144 11.10 -5.10 11.77
N TYR A 145 10.55 -4.20 12.58
CA TYR A 145 9.15 -4.22 13.00
C TYR A 145 8.38 -3.10 12.32
N ASN A 146 7.34 -3.47 11.58
CA ASN A 146 6.41 -2.56 10.96
C ASN A 146 5.20 -2.34 11.87
N TYR A 147 4.91 -1.08 12.18
CA TYR A 147 3.75 -0.70 12.99
C TYR A 147 2.55 -0.24 12.16
N THR A 148 2.71 -0.17 10.84
CA THR A 148 1.67 0.22 9.90
C THR A 148 0.89 -1.02 9.47
N ILE A 149 -0.27 -1.24 10.10
CA ILE A 149 -1.08 -2.44 9.91
C ILE A 149 -2.34 -2.11 9.10
N PRO A 150 -2.35 -2.40 7.78
CA PRO A 150 -3.54 -2.32 6.95
C PRO A 150 -4.77 -3.05 7.52
N VAL A 151 -5.92 -2.42 7.32
CA VAL A 151 -7.26 -2.92 7.58
C VAL A 151 -8.15 -2.68 6.37
N LEU A 152 -9.23 -3.45 6.27
CA LEU A 152 -10.27 -3.25 5.27
C LEU A 152 -10.87 -1.84 5.35
N SER A 153 -11.58 -1.43 4.31
CA SER A 153 -12.36 -0.18 4.26
C SER A 153 -13.26 0.02 5.48
N ASN A 154 -13.90 -1.05 5.95
CA ASN A 154 -14.74 -1.08 7.17
C ASN A 154 -13.96 -1.17 8.49
N ALA A 155 -12.65 -0.94 8.48
CA ALA A 155 -11.75 -0.97 9.64
C ALA A 155 -11.64 -2.32 10.36
N LYS A 156 -11.92 -3.44 9.65
CA LYS A 156 -11.74 -4.80 10.18
C LYS A 156 -10.51 -5.46 9.54
N GLN A 157 -9.99 -6.49 10.21
CA GLN A 157 -8.98 -7.39 9.64
C GLN A 157 -9.60 -8.73 9.27
N ARG A 158 -9.25 -9.23 8.10
CA ARG A 158 -9.69 -10.53 7.62
C ARG A 158 -8.73 -11.09 6.59
N ASP A 159 -8.52 -12.39 6.65
CA ASP A 159 -7.84 -13.13 5.60
C ASP A 159 -8.53 -12.92 4.24
N THR A 160 -7.73 -12.58 3.23
CA THR A 160 -8.18 -12.34 1.86
C THR A 160 -7.45 -13.27 0.91
N GLU A 161 -8.22 -14.05 0.16
CA GLU A 161 -7.70 -14.98 -0.84
C GLU A 161 -7.45 -14.29 -2.18
N PHE A 162 -6.34 -14.64 -2.83
CA PHE A 162 -5.96 -14.19 -4.16
C PHE A 162 -5.73 -15.38 -5.09
N SER A 163 -6.39 -15.32 -6.25
CA SER A 163 -6.20 -16.25 -7.37
C SER A 163 -4.95 -15.90 -8.18
N SER A 164 -4.53 -16.80 -9.09
CA SER A 164 -3.40 -16.51 -9.99
C SER A 164 -3.66 -15.30 -10.90
N SER A 165 -4.91 -15.09 -11.33
CA SER A 165 -5.30 -13.90 -12.09
C SER A 165 -5.20 -12.63 -11.27
N ASP A 166 -5.60 -12.67 -9.99
CA ASP A 166 -5.43 -11.53 -9.09
C ASP A 166 -3.96 -11.17 -8.95
N LEU A 167 -3.09 -12.16 -8.71
CA LEU A 167 -1.65 -11.91 -8.54
C LEU A 167 -0.99 -11.38 -9.81
N LYS A 168 -1.47 -11.77 -11.00
CA LYS A 168 -0.99 -11.17 -12.24
C LYS A 168 -1.45 -9.72 -12.37
N GLU A 169 -2.67 -9.38 -11.94
CA GLU A 169 -3.11 -7.99 -11.87
C GLU A 169 -2.30 -7.20 -10.83
N VAL A 170 -1.95 -7.80 -9.68
CA VAL A 170 -1.05 -7.19 -8.67
C VAL A 170 0.31 -6.85 -9.28
N GLU A 171 0.92 -7.76 -10.03
CA GLU A 171 2.20 -7.51 -10.71
C GLU A 171 2.09 -6.30 -11.66
N ASN A 172 1.03 -6.26 -12.48
CA ASN A 172 0.79 -5.15 -13.40
C ASN A 172 0.62 -3.82 -12.66
N TRP A 173 -0.14 -3.80 -11.57
CA TRP A 173 -0.32 -2.61 -10.74
C TRP A 173 0.98 -2.18 -10.08
N TYR A 174 1.74 -3.10 -9.51
CA TYR A 174 3.02 -2.82 -8.88
C TYR A 174 3.99 -2.15 -9.87
N ASN A 175 4.14 -2.71 -11.07
CA ASN A 175 5.01 -2.13 -12.10
C ASN A 175 4.51 -0.76 -12.57
N LEU A 176 3.19 -0.56 -12.68
CA LEU A 176 2.62 0.72 -13.07
C LEU A 176 2.83 1.80 -11.99
N ILE A 177 2.46 1.53 -10.74
CA ILE A 177 2.56 2.54 -9.67
C ILE A 177 4.01 2.91 -9.40
N LYS A 178 4.95 1.95 -9.50
CA LYS A 178 6.39 2.18 -9.28
C LYS A 178 6.95 3.29 -10.17
N LYS A 179 6.43 3.44 -11.40
CA LYS A 179 6.81 4.50 -12.36
C LYS A 179 6.48 5.91 -11.87
N PHE A 180 5.52 6.04 -10.94
CA PHE A 180 5.09 7.32 -10.41
C PHE A 180 5.74 7.66 -9.06
N ILE A 181 6.47 6.72 -8.45
CA ILE A 181 7.15 6.93 -7.18
C ILE A 181 8.48 7.63 -7.42
N GLN A 182 8.72 8.70 -6.66
CA GLN A 182 9.97 9.44 -6.67
C GLN A 182 10.63 9.27 -5.31
N ASN A 183 11.80 8.64 -5.29
CA ASN A 183 12.57 8.46 -4.06
C ASN A 183 13.53 9.63 -3.88
N ALA A 184 13.79 10.00 -2.62
CA ALA A 184 14.88 10.92 -2.32
C ALA A 184 16.22 10.21 -2.58
N GLU A 185 17.16 10.92 -3.19
CA GLU A 185 18.49 10.40 -3.45
C GLU A 185 19.32 10.49 -2.18
N ILE A 186 19.80 9.34 -1.70
CA ILE A 186 20.66 9.25 -0.52
C ILE A 186 22.08 9.52 -0.98
N LYS A 187 22.70 10.56 -0.42
CA LYS A 187 24.08 10.93 -0.68
C LYS A 187 25.04 9.99 0.06
N GLU A 188 24.80 9.84 1.36
CA GLU A 188 25.59 9.00 2.27
C GLU A 188 24.78 8.67 3.52
N TYR A 189 25.26 7.72 4.31
CA TYR A 189 24.74 7.44 5.65
C TYR A 189 25.71 8.00 6.69
N GLU A 190 25.19 8.73 7.68
CA GLU A 190 25.96 9.20 8.84
C GLU A 190 25.25 8.75 10.11
N ASN A 191 25.94 8.00 10.98
CA ASN A 191 25.37 7.43 12.21
C ASN A 191 24.03 6.69 11.98
N GLU A 192 23.98 5.80 10.99
CA GLU A 192 22.80 4.98 10.63
C GLU A 192 21.59 5.77 10.07
N GLU A 193 21.73 7.08 9.91
CA GLU A 193 20.71 7.92 9.29
C GLU A 193 21.10 8.33 7.86
N PRO A 194 20.15 8.27 6.89
CA PRO A 194 20.42 8.71 5.54
C PRO A 194 20.53 10.24 5.46
N ILE A 195 21.62 10.72 4.89
CA ILE A 195 21.78 12.11 4.44
C ILE A 195 21.35 12.16 2.98
N TYR A 196 20.32 12.95 2.70
CA TYR A 196 19.78 13.09 1.35
C TYR A 196 20.46 14.22 0.59
N GLU A 197 20.73 13.99 -0.70
CA GLU A 197 21.28 15.00 -1.61
C GLU A 197 20.24 16.08 -1.90
N SER A 198 19.00 15.65 -2.16
CA SER A 198 17.85 16.53 -2.31
C SER A 198 16.55 15.77 -2.05
N TYR A 199 15.51 16.52 -1.66
CA TYR A 199 14.15 16.00 -1.57
C TYR A 199 13.40 16.39 -2.84
N PRO A 200 12.93 15.43 -3.66
CA PRO A 200 12.16 15.76 -4.84
C PRO A 200 10.79 16.32 -4.45
N ASN A 201 10.24 17.20 -5.30
CA ASN A 201 8.84 17.60 -5.18
C ASN A 201 7.96 16.40 -5.50
N ILE A 202 7.27 15.86 -4.50
CA ILE A 202 6.43 14.68 -4.66
C ILE A 202 5.21 15.02 -5.55
N PRO A 203 5.05 14.40 -6.74
CA PRO A 203 3.91 14.61 -7.62
C PRO A 203 2.59 14.12 -7.04
N SER A 204 1.46 14.55 -7.61
CA SER A 204 0.13 14.17 -7.12
C SER A 204 -0.08 12.65 -7.05
N TYR A 205 0.40 11.91 -8.05
CA TYR A 205 0.22 10.46 -8.08
C TYR A 205 0.99 9.76 -6.96
N HIS A 206 2.22 10.19 -6.66
CA HIS A 206 2.95 9.69 -5.50
C HIS A 206 2.25 10.11 -4.18
N ARG A 207 1.80 11.37 -4.07
CA ARG A 207 1.08 11.82 -2.85
C ARG A 207 -0.16 10.98 -2.55
N VAL A 208 -0.94 10.57 -3.56
CA VAL A 208 -2.11 9.72 -3.31
C VAL A 208 -1.75 8.31 -2.90
N ILE A 209 -0.64 7.75 -3.38
CA ILE A 209 -0.12 6.45 -2.90
C ILE A 209 0.25 6.55 -1.42
N ASN A 210 0.90 7.65 -1.01
CA ASN A 210 1.22 7.90 0.40
C ASN A 210 -0.05 8.04 1.26
N PHE A 211 -1.08 8.71 0.76
CA PHE A 211 -2.37 8.76 1.44
C PHE A 211 -3.01 7.37 1.57
N ILE A 212 -3.02 6.56 0.52
CA ILE A 212 -3.56 5.20 0.56
C ILE A 212 -2.84 4.36 1.63
N MET A 213 -1.51 4.40 1.67
CA MET A 213 -0.74 3.69 2.70
C MET A 213 -1.15 4.09 4.13
N SER A 214 -1.32 5.39 4.37
CA SER A 214 -1.75 5.91 5.67
C SER A 214 -3.19 5.50 6.02
N ILE A 215 -4.14 5.73 5.11
CA ILE A 215 -5.57 5.50 5.34
C ILE A 215 -5.90 4.02 5.49
N ARG A 216 -5.18 3.15 4.75
CA ARG A 216 -5.34 1.70 4.91
C ARG A 216 -5.01 1.24 6.31
N SER A 217 -4.16 1.95 7.05
CA SER A 217 -3.75 1.58 8.41
C SER A 217 -4.55 2.29 9.50
N ASP A 218 -5.60 3.03 9.13
CA ASP A 218 -6.46 3.73 10.06
C ASP A 218 -7.64 2.85 10.50
N TRP A 219 -7.82 2.71 11.81
CA TRP A 219 -8.89 1.88 12.38
C TRP A 219 -10.18 2.68 12.61
N THR A 220 -10.18 3.97 12.30
CA THR A 220 -11.31 4.87 12.54
C THR A 220 -12.05 5.14 11.23
N ILE A 221 -13.27 4.63 11.10
CA ILE A 221 -14.12 4.79 9.89
C ILE A 221 -14.24 6.26 9.45
N THR A 222 -14.46 7.18 10.40
CA THR A 222 -14.61 8.61 10.08
C THR A 222 -13.31 9.22 9.54
N SER A 223 -12.17 8.81 10.06
CA SER A 223 -10.87 9.26 9.58
C SER A 223 -10.57 8.67 8.20
N LYS A 224 -10.93 7.40 7.96
CA LYS A 224 -10.89 6.81 6.61
C LYS A 224 -11.73 7.59 5.60
N ILE A 225 -12.98 7.94 5.94
CA ILE A 225 -13.85 8.78 5.10
C ILE A 225 -13.13 10.11 4.78
N ALA A 226 -12.55 10.76 5.79
CA ALA A 226 -11.81 12.01 5.58
C ALA A 226 -10.59 11.83 4.68
N GLY A 227 -9.87 10.73 4.84
CA GLY A 227 -8.73 10.37 4.02
C GLY A 227 -9.10 10.11 2.56
N TYR A 228 -10.13 9.32 2.29
CA TYR A 228 -10.62 9.05 0.94
C TYR A 228 -11.06 10.34 0.23
N VAL A 229 -11.75 11.24 0.95
CA VAL A 229 -12.08 12.57 0.42
C VAL A 229 -10.81 13.36 0.10
N SER A 230 -9.79 13.32 0.96
CA SER A 230 -8.50 13.99 0.72
C SER A 230 -7.75 13.43 -0.49
N ILE A 231 -7.84 12.11 -0.74
CA ILE A 231 -7.31 11.49 -1.97
C ILE A 231 -8.03 12.05 -3.20
N LEU A 232 -9.35 12.14 -3.17
CA LEU A 232 -10.13 12.68 -4.29
C LEU A 232 -9.83 14.17 -4.52
N GLU A 233 -9.72 14.97 -3.46
CA GLU A 233 -9.29 16.37 -3.55
C GLU A 233 -7.90 16.48 -4.21
N CYS A 234 -6.99 15.58 -3.84
CA CYS A 234 -5.63 15.56 -4.39
C CYS A 234 -5.60 15.11 -5.85
N ILE A 235 -6.14 13.93 -6.19
CA ILE A 235 -6.03 13.39 -7.55
C ILE A 235 -6.77 14.25 -8.58
N LEU A 236 -7.88 14.88 -8.17
CA LEU A 236 -8.70 15.73 -9.03
C LEU A 236 -8.28 17.20 -8.98
N SER A 237 -7.19 17.53 -8.28
CA SER A 237 -6.65 18.89 -8.13
C SER A 237 -7.71 19.92 -7.72
N VAL A 238 -8.53 19.59 -6.72
CA VAL A 238 -9.64 20.46 -6.30
C VAL A 238 -9.14 21.62 -5.44
N LYS A 239 -9.57 22.84 -5.78
CA LYS A 239 -9.34 24.07 -5.00
C LYS A 239 -10.64 24.84 -4.77
N GLY A 240 -10.79 25.45 -3.59
CA GLY A 240 -11.86 26.39 -3.26
C GLY A 240 -13.14 25.72 -2.71
N GLU A 241 -14.26 25.83 -3.44
CA GLU A 241 -15.54 25.21 -3.07
C GLU A 241 -15.51 23.69 -3.24
N ASN A 242 -14.80 23.03 -2.32
CA ASN A 242 -14.37 21.65 -2.48
C ASN A 242 -15.53 20.63 -2.52
N THR A 243 -16.60 20.81 -1.73
CA THR A 243 -17.70 19.82 -1.63
C THR A 243 -18.35 19.51 -2.99
N HIS A 244 -18.80 20.55 -3.70
CA HIS A 244 -19.53 20.40 -4.96
C HIS A 244 -18.57 19.92 -6.05
N LYS A 245 -17.38 20.52 -6.15
CA LYS A 245 -16.38 20.16 -7.15
C LYS A 245 -15.97 18.69 -7.06
N VAL A 246 -15.64 18.17 -5.87
CA VAL A 246 -15.24 16.75 -5.74
C VAL A 246 -16.39 15.85 -6.19
N SER A 247 -17.61 16.12 -5.72
CA SER A 247 -18.78 15.29 -6.03
C SER A 247 -19.11 15.28 -7.54
N GLU A 248 -19.07 16.43 -8.20
CA GLU A 248 -19.33 16.55 -9.64
C GLU A 248 -18.22 15.90 -10.47
N ARG A 249 -16.95 16.16 -10.13
CA ARG A 249 -15.80 15.62 -10.86
C ARG A 249 -15.79 14.10 -10.80
N VAL A 250 -15.99 13.50 -9.63
CA VAL A 250 -16.02 12.03 -9.51
C VAL A 250 -17.19 11.46 -10.31
N ALA A 251 -18.39 12.03 -10.17
CA ALA A 251 -19.57 11.57 -10.90
C ALA A 251 -19.35 11.60 -12.42
N TRP A 252 -18.91 12.73 -12.97
CA TRP A 252 -18.65 12.84 -14.41
C TRP A 252 -17.47 12.01 -14.89
N PHE A 253 -16.45 11.83 -14.06
CA PHE A 253 -15.23 11.13 -14.46
C PHE A 253 -15.41 9.63 -14.54
N ILE A 254 -16.17 9.00 -13.63
CA ILE A 254 -16.33 7.53 -13.60
C ILE A 254 -17.77 7.06 -13.80
N GLY A 255 -18.77 7.94 -13.78
CA GLY A 255 -20.17 7.54 -13.88
C GLY A 255 -20.62 7.21 -15.32
N GLU A 256 -21.27 6.07 -15.47
CA GLU A 256 -21.62 5.49 -16.78
C GLU A 256 -22.85 6.18 -17.40
N ASP A 257 -23.87 6.46 -16.59
CA ASP A 257 -25.11 7.10 -16.99
C ASP A 257 -25.60 8.14 -15.96
N SER A 258 -26.75 8.79 -16.23
CA SER A 258 -27.27 9.85 -15.36
C SER A 258 -27.70 9.37 -13.96
N LEU A 259 -28.20 8.14 -13.84
CA LEU A 259 -28.60 7.57 -12.56
C LEU A 259 -27.37 7.19 -11.73
N ASP A 260 -26.39 6.58 -12.38
CA ASP A 260 -25.11 6.23 -11.75
C ASP A 260 -24.35 7.48 -11.29
N ARG A 261 -24.27 8.51 -12.15
CA ARG A 261 -23.69 9.82 -11.79
C ARG A 261 -24.38 10.44 -10.59
N LEU A 262 -25.71 10.41 -10.54
CA LEU A 262 -26.46 10.95 -9.42
C LEU A 262 -26.18 10.18 -8.12
N LYS A 263 -26.06 8.84 -8.19
CA LYS A 263 -25.70 8.01 -7.04
C LYS A 263 -24.30 8.37 -6.53
N ILE A 264 -23.31 8.39 -7.42
CA ILE A 264 -21.92 8.73 -7.09
C ILE A 264 -21.85 10.13 -6.46
N TYR A 265 -22.48 11.12 -7.09
CA TYR A 265 -22.53 12.49 -6.57
C TYR A 265 -23.07 12.54 -5.13
N ASN A 266 -24.19 11.86 -4.86
CA ASN A 266 -24.80 11.87 -3.53
C ASN A 266 -23.93 11.15 -2.48
N THR A 267 -23.27 10.06 -2.85
CA THR A 267 -22.34 9.34 -1.96
C THR A 267 -21.17 10.24 -1.58
N ILE A 268 -20.48 10.84 -2.56
CA ILE A 268 -19.34 11.73 -2.32
C ILE A 268 -19.76 12.97 -1.52
N LYS A 269 -20.92 13.56 -1.82
CA LYS A 269 -21.45 14.70 -1.08
C LYS A 269 -21.71 14.36 0.40
N SER A 270 -22.28 13.18 0.67
CA SER A 270 -22.50 12.70 2.05
C SER A 270 -21.17 12.47 2.77
N ALA A 271 -20.19 11.87 2.10
CA ALA A 271 -18.86 11.63 2.63
C ALA A 271 -18.13 12.93 2.99
N TYR A 272 -18.21 13.93 2.10
CA TYR A 272 -17.60 15.23 2.32
C TYR A 272 -18.19 15.93 3.55
N ASN A 273 -19.50 15.83 3.76
CA ASN A 273 -20.15 16.38 4.96
C ASN A 273 -19.59 15.74 6.24
N ASP A 274 -19.41 14.41 6.27
CA ASP A 274 -18.82 13.71 7.41
C ASP A 274 -17.34 14.07 7.62
N ARG A 275 -16.56 14.17 6.53
CA ARG A 275 -15.18 14.68 6.56
C ARG A 275 -15.11 16.09 7.13
N SER A 276 -15.99 17.00 6.68
CA SER A 276 -16.05 18.38 7.16
C SER A 276 -16.33 18.41 8.67
N ASN A 277 -17.32 17.65 9.12
CA ASN A 277 -17.65 17.57 10.54
C ASN A 277 -16.48 17.02 11.37
N PHE A 278 -15.82 15.97 10.90
CA PHE A 278 -14.69 15.37 11.59
C PHE A 278 -13.49 16.32 11.71
N ILE A 279 -13.05 16.90 10.59
CA ILE A 279 -11.86 17.76 10.53
C ILE A 279 -12.06 19.06 11.32
N HIS A 280 -13.29 19.60 11.34
CA HIS A 280 -13.61 20.80 12.12
C HIS A 280 -14.07 20.51 13.55
N GLY A 281 -14.02 19.25 14.01
CA GLY A 281 -14.40 18.87 15.37
C GLY A 281 -15.88 19.09 15.70
N SER A 282 -16.75 19.08 14.69
CA SER A 282 -18.20 19.23 14.86
C SER A 282 -18.82 17.98 15.49
N ALA A 283 -19.92 18.16 16.21
CA ALA A 283 -20.64 17.06 16.84
C ALA A 283 -21.17 16.07 15.78
N MET A 284 -20.82 14.80 15.93
CA MET A 284 -21.29 13.71 15.06
C MET A 284 -22.22 12.79 15.82
N LYS A 285 -23.30 12.35 15.16
CA LYS A 285 -24.19 11.32 15.71
C LYS A 285 -23.48 9.97 15.69
N TYR A 286 -23.51 9.26 16.81
CA TYR A 286 -22.90 7.93 17.00
C TYR A 286 -23.94 6.85 17.36
N ASP A 287 -25.22 7.07 17.04
CA ASP A 287 -26.24 6.03 17.09
C ASP A 287 -25.97 4.92 16.04
N GLU A 288 -26.61 3.76 16.23
CA GLU A 288 -26.43 2.57 15.40
C GLU A 288 -26.68 2.86 13.91
N THR A 289 -27.81 3.50 13.59
CA THR A 289 -28.14 3.93 12.21
C THR A 289 -27.05 4.79 11.58
N SER A 290 -26.47 5.72 12.33
CA SER A 290 -25.39 6.59 11.86
C SER A 290 -24.07 5.84 11.69
N ARG A 291 -23.81 4.80 12.48
CA ARG A 291 -22.63 3.92 12.34
C ARG A 291 -22.76 3.06 11.09
N ASP A 292 -23.89 2.37 10.92
CA ASP A 292 -24.15 1.52 9.75
C ASP A 292 -24.06 2.31 8.45
N LYS A 293 -24.61 3.53 8.45
CA LYS A 293 -24.49 4.44 7.30
C LYS A 293 -23.02 4.73 6.96
N ARG A 294 -22.17 4.97 7.96
CA ARG A 294 -20.74 5.26 7.73
C ARG A 294 -19.96 4.02 7.31
N GLU A 295 -20.29 2.85 7.84
CA GLU A 295 -19.70 1.58 7.41
C GLU A 295 -20.00 1.29 5.93
N SER A 296 -21.26 1.48 5.51
CA SER A 296 -21.61 1.36 4.09
C SER A 296 -20.90 2.42 3.25
N MET A 297 -20.90 3.67 3.71
CA MET A 297 -20.32 4.79 2.96
C MET A 297 -18.80 4.67 2.79
N VAL A 298 -18.06 4.21 3.80
CA VAL A 298 -16.60 4.05 3.68
C VAL A 298 -16.23 2.93 2.70
N THR A 299 -17.05 1.87 2.64
CA THR A 299 -16.89 0.78 1.67
C THR A 299 -17.15 1.30 0.25
N ASP A 300 -18.24 2.05 0.05
CA ASP A 300 -18.54 2.68 -1.24
C ASP A 300 -17.44 3.66 -1.67
N LEU A 301 -16.89 4.44 -0.72
CA LEU A 301 -15.79 5.38 -1.00
C LEU A 301 -14.51 4.66 -1.42
N ASP A 302 -14.14 3.58 -0.75
CA ASP A 302 -12.96 2.79 -1.11
C ASP A 302 -13.04 2.30 -2.57
N ASP A 303 -14.20 1.79 -2.98
CA ASP A 303 -14.46 1.37 -4.36
C ASP A 303 -14.43 2.54 -5.35
N LEU A 304 -15.07 3.66 -5.03
CA LEU A 304 -15.09 4.85 -5.89
C LEU A 304 -13.69 5.45 -6.06
N VAL A 305 -12.93 5.55 -4.97
CA VAL A 305 -11.54 6.03 -5.01
C VAL A 305 -10.69 5.08 -5.84
N ARG A 306 -10.80 3.76 -5.64
CA ARG A 306 -10.09 2.78 -6.47
C ARG A 306 -10.41 2.96 -7.94
N LYS A 307 -11.69 3.11 -8.32
CA LYS A 307 -12.10 3.34 -9.73
C LYS A 307 -11.51 4.63 -10.30
N VAL A 308 -11.58 5.74 -9.56
CA VAL A 308 -10.99 7.02 -9.98
C VAL A 308 -9.49 6.87 -10.19
N LEU A 309 -8.78 6.30 -9.21
CA LEU A 309 -7.34 6.10 -9.30
C LEU A 309 -6.99 5.18 -10.47
N LYS A 310 -7.65 4.02 -10.63
CA LYS A 310 -7.40 3.11 -11.76
C LYS A 310 -7.47 3.85 -13.10
N LYS A 311 -8.54 4.63 -13.30
CA LYS A 311 -8.74 5.44 -14.49
C LYS A 311 -7.63 6.47 -14.67
N CYS A 312 -7.25 7.20 -13.62
CA CYS A 312 -6.13 8.16 -13.65
C CYS A 312 -4.80 7.50 -14.04
N PHE A 313 -4.40 6.42 -13.37
CA PHE A 313 -3.11 5.76 -13.60
C PHE A 313 -3.02 5.09 -14.98
N LEU A 314 -4.11 4.50 -15.48
CA LEU A 314 -4.13 3.77 -16.76
C LEU A 314 -4.37 4.68 -17.96
N ASP A 315 -5.41 5.51 -17.89
CA ASP A 315 -5.94 6.20 -19.06
C ASP A 315 -5.51 7.67 -19.12
N TYR A 316 -5.16 8.27 -17.98
CA TYR A 316 -4.88 9.71 -17.88
C TYR A 316 -3.56 10.05 -17.16
N PRO A 317 -2.42 9.39 -17.45
CA PRO A 317 -1.16 9.63 -16.74
C PRO A 317 -0.66 11.08 -16.87
N TYR A 318 -1.07 11.81 -17.91
CA TYR A 318 -0.76 13.23 -18.11
C TYR A 318 -1.46 14.17 -17.12
N LEU A 319 -2.42 13.68 -16.32
CA LEU A 319 -3.03 14.43 -15.22
C LEU A 319 -2.19 14.41 -13.94
N ASN A 320 -1.09 13.65 -13.91
CA ASN A 320 -0.12 13.74 -12.82
C ASN A 320 0.49 15.15 -12.82
N TYR A 321 0.44 15.82 -11.66
CA TYR A 321 0.84 17.22 -11.55
C TYR A 321 1.91 17.45 -10.49
N GLY A 322 2.86 18.31 -10.84
CA GLY A 322 3.96 18.75 -10.00
C GLY A 322 3.65 20.06 -9.27
N VAL A 323 4.67 20.58 -8.57
CA VAL A 323 4.62 21.88 -7.90
C VAL A 323 4.99 23.00 -8.87
N ASN A 324 5.91 22.73 -9.80
CA ASN A 324 6.41 23.75 -10.73
C ASN A 324 6.80 23.16 -12.10
N LYS A 325 7.04 24.04 -13.09
CA LYS A 325 7.35 23.63 -14.47
C LYS A 325 8.61 22.76 -14.60
N LYS A 326 9.56 22.82 -13.66
CA LYS A 326 10.79 22.00 -13.72
C LYS A 326 10.52 20.52 -13.51
N ASP A 327 9.39 20.19 -12.89
CA ASP A 327 8.98 18.81 -12.63
C ASP A 327 8.59 18.07 -13.93
N LYS A 328 8.48 18.77 -15.08
CA LYS A 328 8.06 18.21 -16.39
C LYS A 328 6.73 17.45 -16.31
N LEU A 329 5.83 17.94 -15.47
CA LEU A 329 4.48 17.41 -15.26
C LEU A 329 3.45 18.52 -15.51
N ALA A 330 2.17 18.15 -15.51
CA ALA A 330 1.10 19.14 -15.51
C ALA A 330 1.22 20.06 -14.28
N LEU A 331 0.68 21.28 -14.38
CA LEU A 331 0.46 22.13 -13.22
C LEU A 331 -0.93 21.86 -12.63
N SER A 332 -1.06 21.99 -11.31
CA SER A 332 -2.33 21.82 -10.60
C SER A 332 -3.48 22.64 -11.21
N ASP A 333 -3.21 23.86 -11.69
CA ASP A 333 -4.25 24.70 -12.31
C ASP A 333 -4.70 24.16 -13.67
N ASN A 334 -3.80 23.56 -14.45
CA ASN A 334 -4.15 22.94 -15.73
C ASN A 334 -5.05 21.71 -15.51
N VAL A 335 -4.75 20.91 -14.48
CA VAL A 335 -5.58 19.75 -14.11
C VAL A 335 -6.94 20.20 -13.55
N ASP A 336 -6.98 21.25 -12.74
CA ASP A 336 -8.24 21.85 -12.27
C ASP A 336 -9.12 22.30 -13.44
N GLN A 337 -8.53 22.99 -14.41
CA GLN A 337 -9.23 23.44 -15.61
C GLN A 337 -9.73 22.26 -16.47
N TRP A 338 -8.93 21.21 -16.63
CA TRP A 338 -9.33 20.00 -17.35
C TRP A 338 -10.59 19.39 -16.73
N PHE A 339 -10.63 19.25 -15.40
CA PHE A 339 -11.83 18.75 -14.74
C PHE A 339 -13.03 19.70 -14.80
N ASN A 340 -12.81 21.01 -14.81
CA ASN A 340 -13.90 21.98 -15.00
C ASN A 340 -14.52 21.83 -16.40
N GLU A 341 -13.70 21.67 -17.44
CA GLU A 341 -14.17 21.45 -18.81
C GLU A 341 -14.95 20.13 -18.93
N LEU A 342 -14.48 19.06 -18.30
CA LEU A 342 -15.19 17.79 -18.23
C LEU A 342 -16.60 17.95 -17.66
N VAL A 343 -16.72 18.63 -16.51
CA VAL A 343 -18.01 18.81 -15.83
C VAL A 343 -18.96 19.71 -16.63
N ILE A 344 -18.45 20.77 -17.26
CA ILE A 344 -19.27 21.73 -18.02
C ILE A 344 -19.76 21.12 -19.34
N THR A 345 -18.88 20.43 -20.06
CA THR A 345 -19.18 19.91 -21.41
C THR A 345 -19.75 18.50 -21.40
N GLY A 346 -19.49 17.74 -20.33
CA GLY A 346 -19.76 16.30 -20.27
C GLY A 346 -18.89 15.47 -21.20
N GLN A 347 -17.83 16.05 -21.78
CA GLN A 347 -16.92 15.41 -22.72
C GLN A 347 -15.51 15.36 -22.13
N ILE A 348 -14.74 14.31 -22.48
CA ILE A 348 -13.34 14.20 -22.08
C ILE A 348 -12.53 15.31 -22.79
N PRO A 349 -11.92 16.24 -22.05
CA PRO A 349 -11.10 17.29 -22.65
C PRO A 349 -9.81 16.74 -23.25
N ALA A 350 -9.20 17.54 -24.13
CA ALA A 350 -7.92 17.19 -24.75
C ALA A 350 -6.79 17.01 -23.71
N GLU A 351 -5.77 16.22 -24.07
CA GLU A 351 -4.60 16.02 -23.22
C GLU A 351 -3.88 17.33 -22.91
N ILE A 352 -3.40 17.45 -21.67
CA ILE A 352 -2.63 18.62 -21.23
C ILE A 352 -1.24 18.56 -21.88
N LYS A 353 -0.93 19.54 -22.72
CA LYS A 353 0.42 19.66 -23.30
C LYS A 353 1.41 20.11 -22.23
N ILE A 354 2.39 19.27 -21.94
CA ILE A 354 3.49 19.60 -21.03
C ILE A 354 4.53 20.41 -21.82
N GLU A 355 4.54 21.73 -21.62
CA GLU A 355 5.56 22.59 -22.19
C GLU A 355 6.92 22.23 -21.60
N SER A 356 7.82 21.67 -22.43
CA SER A 356 9.23 21.53 -22.08
C SER A 356 9.88 22.89 -22.34
N ASN A 357 10.39 23.54 -21.30
CA ASN A 357 11.22 24.74 -21.45
C ASN A 357 12.53 24.42 -22.16
#